data_AF-A0A9P0FNE1-F1
#
_entry.id   AF-A0A9P0FNE1-F1
#
_cell.length_a   1.000
_cell.length_b   1.000
_cell.length_c   1.000
_cell.angle_alpha   90.00
_cell.angle_beta   90.00
_cell.angle_gamma   90.00
#
_symmetry.space_group_name_H-M   'P 1'
#
loop_
_entity.id
_entity.type
_entity.pdbx_description
1 polymer ?
#
loop_
_entity_poly.entity_id
_entity_poly.type
_entity_poly.pdbx_seq_one_letter_code
_entity_poly.pdbx_strand_id
1 'polypeptide(L)'
;MDFLTDYDEQLSINDTYITKFGNQVQRRGRIFSYTFWRTEIESEIFWSVQGNNPDGSAWVVTQYLGPANEAKRYQQELILHHPTEKKIKLGYRSLCTKGMNCIKISREIVHHFRDLNNDFHFEFRLIKLKRRPYPQRML
;
A
#
# COMPACT_ATOMS: atom_id res chain seq x y z
N MET A 1 -23.57 -13.08 -1.21
CA MET A 1 -22.92 -12.91 -2.53
C MET A 1 -21.45 -13.13 -2.31
N ASP A 2 -20.90 -14.23 -2.84
CA ASP A 2 -19.47 -14.53 -2.75
C ASP A 2 -18.70 -13.55 -3.62
N PHE A 3 -17.90 -12.69 -2.99
CA PHE A 3 -17.08 -11.66 -3.64
C PHE A 3 -16.02 -12.24 -4.61
N LEU A 4 -15.85 -13.57 -4.62
CA LEU A 4 -14.83 -14.28 -5.39
C LEU A 4 -15.30 -14.70 -6.79
N THR A 5 -16.60 -14.60 -7.12
CA THR A 5 -17.10 -15.07 -8.42
C THR A 5 -16.80 -14.14 -9.58
N ASP A 6 -16.46 -12.87 -9.32
CA ASP A 6 -16.12 -11.88 -10.36
C ASP A 6 -14.59 -11.71 -10.55
N TYR A 7 -13.79 -12.61 -9.98
CA TYR A 7 -12.34 -12.54 -10.13
C TYR A 7 -11.90 -13.10 -11.49
N ASP A 8 -11.63 -12.20 -12.44
CA ASP A 8 -11.00 -12.54 -13.71
C ASP A 8 -9.48 -12.73 -13.51
N GLU A 9 -9.05 -13.98 -13.46
CA GLU A 9 -7.65 -14.37 -13.32
C GLU A 9 -6.75 -13.70 -14.38
N GLN A 10 -7.26 -13.40 -15.57
CA GLN A 10 -6.47 -12.81 -16.65
C GLN A 10 -5.94 -11.41 -16.34
N LEU A 11 -6.67 -10.63 -15.52
CA LEU A 11 -6.24 -9.29 -15.08
C LEU A 11 -5.02 -9.35 -14.15
N SER A 12 -4.75 -10.49 -13.52
CA SER A 12 -3.70 -10.68 -12.51
C SER A 12 -2.43 -11.37 -13.03
N ILE A 13 -2.43 -11.86 -14.27
CA ILE A 13 -1.35 -12.68 -14.87
C ILE A 13 0.02 -11.96 -14.84
N ASN A 14 0.03 -10.62 -14.84
CA ASN A 14 1.26 -9.81 -14.81
C ASN A 14 1.54 -9.12 -13.46
N ASP A 15 0.76 -9.41 -12.41
CA ASP A 15 0.91 -8.76 -11.10
C ASP A 15 1.78 -9.57 -10.12
N THR A 16 2.82 -10.23 -10.63
CA THR A 16 3.83 -10.89 -9.80
C THR A 16 5.16 -10.15 -9.93
N TYR A 17 5.45 -9.24 -8.99
CA TYR A 17 6.70 -8.48 -8.99
C TYR A 17 7.71 -9.14 -8.06
N ILE A 18 8.76 -9.74 -8.63
CA ILE A 18 9.93 -10.18 -7.89
C ILE A 18 10.74 -8.92 -7.54
N THR A 19 10.61 -8.43 -6.31
CA THR A 19 11.32 -7.20 -5.88
C THR A 19 12.50 -7.51 -4.96
N LYS A 20 13.66 -6.92 -5.25
CA LYS A 20 14.86 -6.97 -4.40
C LYS A 20 14.81 -5.88 -3.33
N PHE A 21 15.58 -6.05 -2.26
CA PHE A 21 15.67 -5.10 -1.13
C PHE A 21 15.96 -3.67 -1.62
N GLY A 22 15.08 -2.71 -1.29
CA GLY A 22 15.23 -1.30 -1.68
C GLY A 22 14.64 -0.92 -3.05
N ASN A 23 14.04 -1.86 -3.79
CA ASN A 23 13.39 -1.54 -5.06
C ASN A 23 12.09 -0.77 -4.84
N GLN A 24 11.98 0.37 -5.54
CA GLN A 24 10.78 1.18 -5.60
C GLN A 24 9.79 0.54 -6.58
N VAL A 25 8.62 0.14 -6.09
CA VAL A 25 7.49 -0.17 -6.96
C VAL A 25 6.70 1.11 -7.17
N GLN A 26 6.97 1.82 -8.26
CA GLN A 26 6.19 3.02 -8.60
C GLN A 26 4.89 2.59 -9.27
N ARG A 27 3.76 2.70 -8.57
CA ARG A 27 2.43 2.58 -9.16
C ARG A 27 1.81 3.96 -9.33
N ARG A 28 0.99 4.11 -10.37
CA ARG A 28 0.06 5.24 -10.56
C ARG A 28 -1.35 4.67 -10.48
N GLY A 29 -2.04 4.87 -9.36
CA GLY A 29 -3.44 4.47 -9.22
C GLY A 29 -4.37 5.56 -9.75
N ARG A 30 -5.52 5.18 -10.31
CA ARG A 30 -6.70 6.04 -10.46
C ARG A 30 -7.68 5.70 -9.33
N ILE A 31 -8.31 6.70 -8.72
CA ILE A 31 -9.11 6.52 -7.50
C ILE A 31 -10.51 5.89 -7.73
N PHE A 32 -10.93 5.63 -8.97
CA PHE A 32 -12.27 5.12 -9.27
C PHE A 32 -12.36 3.61 -9.57
N SER A 33 -11.31 2.83 -9.28
CA SER A 33 -11.32 1.37 -9.40
C SER A 33 -10.82 0.70 -8.12
N TYR A 34 -11.55 -0.30 -7.63
CA TYR A 34 -11.00 -1.25 -6.67
C TYR A 34 -9.85 -1.98 -7.36
N THR A 35 -8.64 -1.56 -7.08
CA THR A 35 -7.44 -2.20 -7.60
C THR A 35 -6.93 -3.16 -6.54
N PHE A 36 -6.86 -4.43 -6.91
CA PHE A 36 -6.24 -5.49 -6.13
C PHE A 36 -4.87 -5.78 -6.72
N TRP A 37 -3.87 -5.97 -5.88
CA TRP A 37 -2.58 -6.44 -6.37
C TRP A 37 -1.88 -7.32 -5.35
N ARG A 38 -1.14 -8.31 -5.86
CA ARG A 38 -0.24 -9.15 -5.10
C ARG A 38 1.17 -8.58 -5.18
N THR A 39 1.87 -8.55 -4.06
CA THR A 39 3.30 -8.22 -4.02
C THR A 39 4.06 -9.37 -3.38
N GLU A 40 5.18 -9.77 -3.98
CA GLU A 40 6.07 -10.78 -3.44
C GLU A 40 7.44 -10.17 -3.12
N ILE A 41 7.93 -10.38 -1.90
CA ILE A 41 9.22 -9.86 -1.42
C ILE A 41 9.96 -11.01 -0.74
N GLU A 42 11.05 -11.52 -1.33
CA GLU A 42 11.86 -12.59 -0.70
C GLU A 42 11.02 -13.82 -0.27
N SER A 43 10.08 -14.26 -1.13
CA SER A 43 9.10 -15.36 -0.88
C SER A 43 7.96 -15.00 0.09
N GLU A 44 7.87 -13.75 0.52
CA GLU A 44 6.82 -13.24 1.40
C GLU A 44 5.72 -12.60 0.57
N ILE A 45 4.47 -13.01 0.80
CA ILE A 45 3.34 -12.59 -0.03
C ILE A 45 2.49 -11.55 0.70
N PHE A 46 2.14 -10.50 -0.02
CA PHE A 46 1.26 -9.42 0.41
C PHE A 46 0.12 -9.26 -0.58
N TRP A 47 -1.09 -9.06 -0.07
CA TRP A 47 -2.24 -8.64 -0.84
C TRP A 47 -2.62 -7.23 -0.45
N SER A 48 -2.69 -6.34 -1.43
CA SER A 48 -3.07 -4.96 -1.22
C SER A 48 -4.32 -4.64 -2.01
N VAL A 49 -5.16 -3.82 -1.40
CA VAL A 49 -6.39 -3.31 -1.99
C VAL A 49 -6.51 -1.83 -1.68
N GLN A 50 -6.86 -1.05 -2.69
CA GLN A 50 -7.25 0.35 -2.52
C GLN A 50 -8.76 0.51 -2.67
N GLY A 51 -9.30 1.55 -2.05
CA GLY A 51 -10.68 1.97 -2.26
C GLY A 51 -10.93 3.38 -1.74
N ASN A 52 -12.17 3.82 -1.90
CA ASN A 52 -12.66 5.09 -1.42
C ASN A 52 -13.97 4.90 -0.66
N ASN A 53 -14.25 5.83 0.24
CA ASN A 53 -15.52 5.91 0.94
C ASN A 53 -16.46 6.89 0.20
N PRO A 54 -17.79 6.80 0.44
CA PRO A 54 -18.77 7.71 -0.17
C PRO A 54 -18.53 9.19 0.16
N ASP A 55 -17.84 9.48 1.27
CA ASP A 55 -17.48 10.85 1.68
C ASP A 55 -16.30 11.43 0.88
N GLY A 56 -15.69 10.65 -0.02
CA GLY A 56 -14.54 11.05 -0.83
C GLY A 56 -13.18 10.85 -0.15
N SER A 57 -13.13 10.25 1.05
CA SER A 57 -11.89 9.77 1.65
C SER A 57 -11.38 8.51 0.95
N ALA A 58 -10.08 8.28 0.99
CA ALA A 58 -9.42 7.13 0.35
C ALA A 58 -8.73 6.24 1.38
N TRP A 59 -8.55 4.97 1.06
CA TRP A 59 -7.85 4.03 1.90
C TRP A 59 -7.08 2.99 1.10
N VAL A 60 -6.03 2.46 1.70
CA VAL A 60 -5.29 1.29 1.20
C VAL A 60 -5.09 0.33 2.36
N VAL A 61 -5.42 -0.92 2.15
CA VAL A 61 -5.21 -2.01 3.10
C VAL A 61 -4.20 -2.98 2.49
N THR A 62 -3.23 -3.41 3.29
CA THR A 62 -2.26 -4.44 2.87
C THR A 62 -2.23 -5.59 3.85
N GLN A 63 -2.68 -6.76 3.43
CA GLN A 63 -2.62 -7.99 4.21
C GLN A 63 -1.33 -8.76 3.90
N TYR A 64 -0.54 -9.04 4.94
CA TYR A 64 0.56 -9.99 4.86
C TYR A 64 0.03 -11.41 5.03
N LEU A 65 0.43 -12.34 4.15
CA LEU A 65 -0.06 -13.72 4.11
C LEU A 65 0.89 -14.75 4.75
N GLY A 66 2.00 -14.30 5.35
CA GLY A 66 2.91 -15.17 6.09
C GLY A 66 2.64 -15.23 7.60
N PRO A 67 3.60 -15.73 8.39
CA PRO A 67 3.46 -15.89 9.84
C PRO A 67 3.15 -14.57 10.57
N ALA A 68 2.13 -14.54 11.42
CA ALA A 68 1.64 -13.31 12.05
C ALA A 68 2.71 -12.53 12.86
N ASN A 69 3.68 -13.24 13.45
CA ASN A 69 4.81 -12.67 14.19
C ASN A 69 5.81 -11.90 13.30
N GLU A 70 5.86 -12.21 12.01
CA GLU A 70 6.74 -11.57 11.03
C GLU A 70 6.10 -10.30 10.42
N ALA A 71 4.77 -10.16 10.47
CA ALA A 71 4.02 -9.03 9.90
C ALA A 71 4.53 -7.65 10.38
N LYS A 72 4.94 -7.56 11.65
CA LYS A 72 5.48 -6.34 12.29
C LYS A 72 6.79 -5.84 11.67
N ARG A 73 7.44 -6.68 10.85
CA ARG A 73 8.67 -6.33 10.13
C ARG A 73 8.38 -5.63 8.82
N TYR A 74 7.13 -5.57 8.39
CA TYR A 74 6.75 -4.96 7.13
C TYR A 74 5.90 -3.73 7.38
N GLN A 75 6.16 -2.70 6.60
CA GLN A 75 5.45 -1.43 6.64
C GLN A 75 5.03 -1.07 5.22
N GLN A 76 3.77 -0.68 5.07
CA GLN A 76 3.30 -0.01 3.86
C GLN A 76 3.53 1.49 3.98
N GLU A 77 3.88 2.12 2.87
CA GLU A 77 4.04 3.56 2.75
C GLU A 77 3.27 4.04 1.52
N LEU A 78 2.54 5.14 1.67
CA LEU A 78 1.92 5.89 0.58
C LEU A 78 2.55 7.27 0.51
N ILE A 79 2.98 7.68 -0.68
CA ILE A 79 3.56 9.00 -0.92
C ILE A 79 2.70 9.72 -1.93
N LEU A 80 2.15 10.85 -1.52
CA LEU A 80 1.38 11.75 -2.36
C LEU A 80 2.33 12.85 -2.85
N HIS A 81 2.29 13.12 -4.14
CA HIS A 81 3.03 14.22 -4.75
C HIS A 81 2.04 15.27 -5.23
N HIS A 82 2.28 16.53 -4.89
CA HIS A 82 1.39 17.60 -5.34
C HIS A 82 1.43 17.68 -6.87
N PRO A 83 0.28 17.80 -7.56
CA PRO A 83 0.20 17.67 -9.02
C PRO A 83 1.00 18.74 -9.77
N THR A 84 1.10 19.96 -9.23
CA THR A 84 1.85 21.08 -9.81
C THR A 84 3.16 21.37 -9.05
N GLU A 85 3.09 21.51 -7.73
CA GLU A 85 4.23 21.82 -6.86
C GLU A 85 5.07 20.59 -6.50
N LYS A 86 6.00 20.18 -7.38
CA LYS A 86 6.85 18.98 -7.20
C LYS A 86 7.65 18.90 -5.88
N LYS A 87 7.80 20.01 -5.14
CA LYS A 87 8.49 20.04 -3.83
C LYS A 87 7.58 19.57 -2.68
N ILE A 88 6.25 19.67 -2.85
CA ILE A 88 5.28 19.27 -1.83
C ILE A 88 4.98 17.78 -2.00
N LYS A 89 5.29 17.03 -0.94
CA LYS A 89 4.95 15.61 -0.83
C LYS A 89 4.45 15.30 0.58
N LEU A 90 3.49 14.39 0.67
CA LEU A 90 2.96 13.90 1.94
C LEU A 90 3.12 12.39 2.02
N GLY A 91 3.67 11.89 3.13
CA GLY A 91 3.92 10.46 3.34
C GLY A 91 3.05 9.90 4.45
N TYR A 92 2.37 8.79 4.17
CA TYR A 92 1.65 7.97 5.15
C TYR A 92 2.39 6.65 5.34
N ARG A 93 2.38 6.14 6.57
CA ARG A 93 3.05 4.89 6.93
C ARG A 93 2.18 4.09 7.89
N SER A 94 2.10 2.78 7.67
CA SER A 94 1.38 1.87 8.55
C SER A 94 2.06 0.49 8.53
N LEU A 95 2.04 -0.22 9.65
CA LEU A 95 2.57 -1.59 9.72
C LEU A 95 1.63 -2.55 9.00
N CYS A 96 2.16 -3.59 8.36
CA CYS A 96 1.36 -4.66 7.74
C CYS A 96 0.75 -5.64 8.76
N THR A 97 0.85 -5.36 10.06
CA THR A 97 0.20 -6.12 11.13
C THR A 97 -1.32 -5.96 11.04
N LYS A 98 -2.06 -7.07 11.14
CA LYS A 98 -3.53 -7.08 11.14
C LYS A 98 -4.08 -6.07 12.15
N GLY A 99 -5.02 -5.22 11.71
CA GLY A 99 -5.62 -4.15 12.52
C GLY A 99 -4.85 -2.83 12.49
N MET A 100 -3.58 -2.84 12.10
CA MET A 100 -2.76 -1.65 11.86
C MET A 100 -2.45 -1.44 10.38
N ASN A 101 -2.89 -2.36 9.52
CA ASN A 101 -2.53 -2.49 8.12
C ASN A 101 -3.41 -1.72 7.15
N CYS A 102 -3.93 -0.58 7.60
CA CYS A 102 -4.72 0.33 6.78
C CYS A 102 -4.12 1.74 6.85
N ILE A 103 -3.92 2.35 5.68
CA ILE A 103 -3.73 3.79 5.56
C ILE A 103 -5.05 4.41 5.14
N LYS A 104 -5.48 5.45 5.84
CA LYS A 104 -6.65 6.27 5.51
C LYS A 104 -6.20 7.69 5.19
N ILE A 105 -6.75 8.25 4.13
CA ILE A 105 -6.46 9.58 3.62
C ILE A 105 -7.77 10.36 3.64
N SER A 106 -7.80 11.49 4.36
CA SER A 106 -9.02 12.29 4.47
C SER A 106 -9.42 12.91 3.13
N ARG A 107 -10.69 13.25 2.99
CA ARG A 107 -11.24 13.90 1.80
C ARG A 107 -10.48 15.18 1.44
N GLU A 108 -10.09 15.98 2.43
CA GLU A 108 -9.39 17.25 2.24
C GLU A 108 -8.02 17.03 1.58
N ILE A 109 -7.30 15.99 2.02
CA ILE A 109 -6.02 15.62 1.44
C ILE A 109 -6.21 15.06 0.03
N VAL A 110 -7.20 14.20 -0.19
CA VAL A 110 -7.53 13.71 -1.54
C VAL A 110 -7.81 14.88 -2.50
N HIS A 111 -8.61 15.84 -2.05
CA HIS A 111 -8.96 17.03 -2.83
C HIS A 111 -7.76 17.95 -3.08
N HIS A 112 -6.82 18.04 -2.15
CA HIS A 112 -5.62 18.88 -2.30
C HIS A 112 -4.60 18.26 -3.28
N PHE A 113 -4.50 16.93 -3.34
CA PHE A 113 -3.50 16.23 -4.14
C PHE A 113 -4.03 15.65 -5.47
N ARG A 114 -5.30 15.89 -5.82
CA ARG A 114 -5.86 15.53 -7.13
C ARG A 114 -5.39 16.49 -8.23
N ASP A 115 -5.21 15.98 -9.44
CA ASP A 115 -4.85 16.77 -10.62
C ASP A 115 -6.07 17.45 -11.27
N LEU A 116 -5.84 18.17 -12.36
CA LEU A 116 -6.87 18.89 -13.12
C LEU A 116 -7.91 17.95 -13.78
N ASN A 117 -7.57 16.68 -13.98
CA ASN A 117 -8.48 15.65 -14.49
C ASN A 117 -9.26 14.95 -13.38
N ASN A 118 -9.14 15.45 -12.14
CA ASN A 118 -9.72 14.83 -10.94
C ASN A 118 -9.13 13.43 -10.67
N ASP A 119 -7.94 13.13 -11.18
CA ASP A 119 -7.19 11.93 -10.87
C ASP A 119 -6.32 12.16 -9.62
N PHE A 120 -6.30 11.20 -8.71
CA PHE A 120 -5.46 11.22 -7.52
C PHE A 120 -4.34 10.19 -7.65
N HIS A 121 -3.11 10.67 -7.77
CA HIS A 121 -1.92 9.85 -7.96
C HIS A 121 -1.16 9.71 -6.66
N PHE A 122 -0.70 8.49 -6.39
CA PHE A 122 0.15 8.20 -5.23
C PHE A 122 1.17 7.12 -5.58
N GLU A 123 2.30 7.13 -4.88
CA GLU A 123 3.25 6.02 -4.89
C GLU A 123 2.99 5.11 -3.69
N PHE A 124 2.98 3.79 -3.93
CA PHE A 124 2.85 2.79 -2.90
C PHE A 124 4.17 2.03 -2.73
N ARG A 125 4.58 1.78 -1.49
CA ARG A 125 5.81 1.04 -1.18
C ARG A 125 5.56 0.06 -0.04
N LEU A 126 6.20 -1.11 -0.14
CA LEU A 126 6.35 -2.05 0.96
C LEU A 126 7.80 -2.08 1.42
N ILE A 127 8.00 -1.92 2.71
CA ILE A 127 9.30 -1.75 3.33
C ILE A 127 9.49 -2.83 4.38
N LYS A 128 10.56 -3.62 4.24
CA LYS A 128 11.04 -4.53 5.28
C LYS A 128 11.91 -3.75 6.28
N LEU A 129 11.43 -3.59 7.50
CA LEU A 129 12.12 -2.93 8.60
C LEU A 129 13.33 -3.76 9.05
N LYS A 130 14.47 -3.09 9.24
CA LYS A 130 15.66 -3.72 9.84
C LYS A 130 15.33 -4.17 11.26
N ARG A 131 15.76 -5.38 11.64
CA ARG A 131 15.70 -5.83 13.04
C ARG A 131 16.44 -4.80 13.89
N ARG A 132 15.77 -4.15 14.84
CA ARG A 132 16.52 -3.58 15.97
C ARG A 132 17.11 -4.78 16.72
N PRO A 133 18.42 -4.86 16.96
CA PRO A 133 18.95 -5.87 17.86
C PRO A 133 18.18 -5.69 19.17
N TYR A 134 17.49 -6.75 19.60
CA TYR A 134 16.96 -6.77 20.96
C TYR A 134 18.16 -6.51 21.87
N PRO A 135 18.07 -5.61 22.88
CA PRO A 135 19.06 -5.63 23.93
C PRO A 135 19.00 -7.04 24.51
N GLN A 136 20.04 -7.83 24.25
CA GLN A 136 20.26 -9.04 25.02
C GLN A 136 20.31 -8.55 26.46
N ARG A 137 19.31 -8.92 27.27
CA ARG A 137 19.44 -8.80 28.72
C ARG A 137 20.69 -9.60 29.04
N MET A 138 21.80 -8.90 29.32
CA MET A 138 22.94 -9.52 29.97
C MET A 138 22.38 -10.02 31.31
N LEU A 139 22.27 -11.35 31.41
CA LEU A 139 21.99 -12.06 32.65
C LEU A 139 23.12 -11.82 33.64
#